data_AF-A0A2K3P183-F1
#
_entry.id   AF-A0A2K3P183-F1
#
_cell.length_a   1.000
_cell.length_b   1.000
_cell.length_c   1.000
_cell.angle_alpha   90.00
_cell.angle_beta   90.00
_cell.angle_gamma   90.00
#
_symmetry.space_group_name_H-M   'P 1'
#
loop_
_entity.id
_entity.type
_entity.pdbx_description
1 polymer ?
#
loop_
_entity_poly.entity_id
_entity_poly.type
_entity_poly.pdbx_seq_one_letter_code
_entity_poly.pdbx_strand_id
1 'polypeptide(L)'
;MAEHGEVVEKKAEQNKQILTDAVVHAVNEDYTEMANDFTRLGFLAAGTDVSPIVPALEAIWQDSAGKGLADFNFRSVTGKFNQLVYNYPIRIPERFSLVIRSLLTQEGICFTLKPDFKFLEVAYPYVAKRLLTDPNPALRERLIQVLFKDGLFQWKRLENLIVLAKENVAKMSSNPALAVKNKQTQRNWKVEKKLDLTDTIKDGARLFLVDEGIRRQLLLALTEDSKLHIEELVDVYRLVEDQIDIPSVAVEVVRDFPTVARDLLLSWSESVLSDR
;
A
#
# COMPACT_ATOMS: atom_id res chain seq x y z
N MET A 1 -18.01 -25.52 17.74
CA MET A 1 -18.02 -24.03 17.75
C MET A 1 -16.63 -23.42 17.60
N ALA A 2 -15.58 -23.95 18.24
CA ALA A 2 -14.20 -23.48 18.04
C ALA A 2 -13.68 -23.72 16.60
N GLU A 3 -13.91 -24.91 16.04
CA GLU A 3 -13.41 -25.31 14.71
C GLU A 3 -14.03 -24.49 13.55
N HIS A 4 -15.31 -24.09 13.65
CA HIS A 4 -15.93 -23.20 12.67
C HIS A 4 -15.44 -21.74 12.79
N GLY A 5 -15.07 -21.28 13.99
CA GLY A 5 -14.47 -19.96 14.17
C GLY A 5 -13.09 -19.89 13.52
N GLU A 6 -12.27 -20.91 13.71
CA GLU A 6 -10.91 -20.98 13.15
C GLU A 6 -10.90 -21.08 11.62
N VAL A 7 -11.83 -21.83 11.02
CA VAL A 7 -11.98 -21.90 9.55
C VAL A 7 -12.45 -20.57 8.95
N VAL A 8 -13.37 -19.88 9.63
CA VAL A 8 -13.83 -18.54 9.19
C VAL A 8 -12.71 -17.52 9.29
N GLU A 9 -11.93 -17.56 10.37
CA GLU A 9 -10.79 -16.67 10.60
C GLU A 9 -9.67 -16.92 9.58
N LYS A 10 -9.31 -18.18 9.32
CA LYS A 10 -8.31 -18.54 8.31
C LYS A 10 -8.73 -18.10 6.90
N LYS A 11 -10.00 -18.25 6.54
CA LYS A 11 -10.53 -17.82 5.25
C LYS A 11 -10.62 -16.28 5.15
N ALA A 12 -10.90 -15.60 6.25
CA ALA A 12 -10.85 -14.15 6.30
C ALA A 12 -9.42 -13.65 6.09
N GLU A 13 -8.43 -14.27 6.73
CA GLU A 13 -7.02 -13.90 6.58
C GLU A 13 -6.51 -14.16 5.16
N GLN A 14 -6.86 -15.30 4.57
CA GLN A 14 -6.55 -15.60 3.17
C GLN A 14 -7.17 -14.57 2.21
N ASN A 15 -8.42 -14.15 2.43
CA ASN A 15 -9.04 -13.11 1.60
C ASN A 15 -8.33 -11.76 1.75
N LYS A 16 -7.86 -11.40 2.96
CA LYS A 16 -7.06 -10.18 3.14
C LYS A 16 -5.79 -10.22 2.31
N GLN A 17 -5.08 -11.35 2.33
CA GLN A 17 -3.87 -11.53 1.53
C GLN A 17 -4.17 -11.36 0.04
N ILE A 18 -5.18 -12.05 -0.49
CA ILE A 18 -5.55 -11.97 -1.92
C ILE A 18 -6.00 -10.55 -2.30
N LEU A 19 -6.81 -9.89 -1.46
CA LEU A 19 -7.20 -8.49 -1.70
C LEU A 19 -6.00 -7.56 -1.77
N THR A 20 -4.98 -7.87 -1.00
CA THR A 20 -3.78 -7.05 -0.96
C THR A 20 -2.87 -7.35 -2.15
N ASP A 21 -2.76 -8.60 -2.57
CA ASP A 21 -2.12 -8.98 -3.85
C ASP A 21 -2.82 -8.27 -5.02
N ALA A 22 -4.15 -8.22 -5.02
CA ALA A 22 -4.93 -7.51 -6.04
C ALA A 22 -4.63 -6.01 -6.10
N VAL A 23 -4.38 -5.37 -4.96
CA VAL A 23 -3.92 -3.97 -4.94
C VAL A 23 -2.54 -3.85 -5.58
N VAL A 24 -1.64 -4.78 -5.32
CA VAL A 24 -0.29 -4.80 -5.91
C VAL A 24 -0.35 -5.01 -7.42
N HIS A 25 -1.16 -5.96 -7.89
CA HIS A 25 -1.37 -6.19 -9.32
C HIS A 25 -1.95 -4.95 -10.00
N ALA A 26 -2.92 -4.28 -9.39
CA ALA A 26 -3.46 -3.02 -9.90
C ALA A 26 -2.41 -1.91 -10.01
N VAL A 27 -1.57 -1.73 -8.98
CA VAL A 27 -0.49 -0.72 -8.96
C VAL A 27 0.62 -1.05 -9.97
N ASN A 28 0.88 -2.34 -10.20
CA ASN A 28 1.86 -2.80 -11.18
C ASN A 28 1.35 -2.82 -12.62
N GLU A 29 0.07 -2.51 -12.82
CA GLU A 29 -0.64 -2.62 -14.09
C GLU A 29 -0.64 -4.07 -14.63
N ASP A 30 -0.58 -5.04 -13.72
CA ASP A 30 -0.68 -6.46 -14.03
C ASP A 30 -2.15 -6.88 -14.09
N TYR A 31 -2.80 -6.55 -15.22
CA TYR A 31 -4.21 -6.82 -15.43
C TYR A 31 -4.54 -8.31 -15.52
N THR A 32 -3.55 -9.14 -15.89
CA THR A 32 -3.69 -10.60 -15.97
C THR A 32 -3.80 -11.20 -14.58
N GLU A 33 -2.85 -10.87 -13.69
CA GLU A 33 -2.92 -11.33 -12.31
C GLU A 33 -4.10 -10.72 -11.54
N MET A 34 -4.44 -9.46 -11.83
CA MET A 34 -5.64 -8.86 -11.27
C MET A 34 -6.91 -9.62 -11.70
N ALA A 35 -6.99 -10.11 -12.94
CA ALA A 35 -8.10 -10.94 -13.39
C ALA A 35 -8.12 -12.32 -12.69
N ASN A 36 -6.94 -12.91 -12.44
CA ASN A 36 -6.80 -14.14 -11.64
C ASN A 36 -7.28 -13.96 -10.20
N ASP A 37 -7.11 -12.76 -9.61
CA ASP A 37 -7.63 -12.47 -8.27
C ASP A 37 -9.15 -12.53 -8.19
N PHE A 38 -9.89 -12.22 -9.26
CA PHE A 38 -11.35 -12.40 -9.29
C PHE A 38 -11.71 -13.89 -9.09
N THR A 39 -10.92 -14.80 -9.65
CA THR A 39 -11.09 -16.25 -9.43
C THR A 39 -10.70 -16.63 -8.00
N ARG A 40 -9.56 -16.15 -7.49
CA ARG A 40 -9.08 -16.43 -6.11
C ARG A 40 -10.05 -15.92 -5.04
N LEU A 41 -10.66 -14.75 -5.28
CA LEU A 41 -11.67 -14.14 -4.41
C LEU A 41 -13.08 -14.73 -4.62
N GLY A 42 -13.27 -15.64 -5.58
CA GLY A 42 -14.54 -16.30 -5.85
C GLY A 42 -15.59 -15.43 -6.54
N PHE A 43 -15.17 -14.34 -7.19
CA PHE A 43 -16.00 -13.59 -8.12
C PHE A 43 -16.21 -14.32 -9.44
N LEU A 44 -15.26 -15.18 -9.83
CA LEU A 44 -15.36 -16.08 -10.97
C LEU A 44 -15.27 -17.54 -10.51
N ALA A 45 -15.84 -18.46 -11.29
CA ALA A 45 -15.74 -19.89 -11.01
C ALA A 45 -14.31 -20.38 -11.29
N ALA A 46 -13.82 -21.33 -10.49
CA ALA A 46 -12.51 -21.96 -10.72
C ALA A 46 -12.43 -22.53 -12.15
N GLY A 47 -11.33 -22.23 -12.86
CA GLY A 47 -11.12 -22.66 -14.25
C GLY A 47 -11.83 -21.80 -15.30
N THR A 48 -12.42 -20.65 -14.92
CA THR A 48 -12.93 -19.67 -15.88
C THR A 48 -11.76 -19.02 -16.61
N ASP A 49 -11.82 -18.95 -17.95
CA ASP A 49 -10.84 -18.19 -18.74
C ASP A 49 -11.02 -16.69 -18.47
N VAL A 50 -9.99 -16.08 -17.88
CA VAL A 50 -9.98 -14.66 -17.50
C VAL A 50 -9.45 -13.77 -18.61
N SER A 51 -8.85 -14.33 -19.67
CA SER A 51 -8.27 -13.58 -20.79
C SER A 51 -9.24 -12.55 -21.40
N PRO A 52 -10.54 -12.85 -21.56
CA PRO A 52 -11.51 -11.89 -22.08
C PRO A 52 -11.76 -10.67 -21.17
N ILE A 53 -11.49 -10.77 -19.86
CA ILE A 53 -11.74 -9.72 -18.87
C ILE A 53 -10.61 -8.70 -18.84
N VAL A 54 -9.38 -9.12 -19.18
CA VAL A 54 -8.16 -8.30 -19.12
C VAL A 54 -8.30 -6.96 -19.85
N PRO A 55 -8.76 -6.88 -21.12
CA PRO A 55 -8.89 -5.61 -21.83
C PRO A 55 -9.91 -4.66 -21.17
N ALA A 56 -10.95 -5.24 -20.56
CA ALA A 56 -11.97 -4.45 -19.87
C ALA A 56 -11.38 -3.84 -18.59
N LEU A 57 -10.60 -4.60 -17.81
CA LEU A 57 -9.88 -4.10 -16.64
C LEU A 57 -8.86 -3.01 -16.99
N GLU A 58 -8.09 -3.22 -18.07
CA GLU A 58 -7.15 -2.23 -18.59
C GLU A 58 -7.87 -0.92 -18.97
N ALA A 59 -9.03 -0.99 -19.64
CA ALA A 59 -9.83 0.19 -19.98
C ALA A 59 -10.40 0.93 -18.76
N ILE A 60 -10.63 0.26 -17.62
CA ILE A 60 -11.00 0.93 -16.37
C ILE A 60 -9.82 1.78 -15.88
N TRP A 61 -8.62 1.21 -15.90
CA TRP A 61 -7.42 1.80 -15.32
C TRP A 61 -6.78 2.86 -16.22
N GLN A 62 -6.62 2.63 -17.52
CA GLN A 62 -5.97 3.54 -18.48
C GLN A 62 -6.73 4.86 -18.67
N ASP A 63 -8.07 4.82 -18.77
CA ASP A 63 -8.90 6.02 -18.85
C ASP A 63 -8.88 6.84 -17.54
N SER A 64 -8.36 6.23 -16.47
CA SER A 64 -8.14 6.87 -15.18
C SER A 64 -6.69 7.36 -14.97
N ALA A 65 -5.70 6.70 -15.57
CA ALA A 65 -4.28 7.08 -15.50
C ALA A 65 -3.96 8.34 -16.34
N GLY A 66 -4.61 8.51 -17.51
CA GLY A 66 -4.35 9.63 -18.43
C GLY A 66 -4.86 11.01 -17.98
N LYS A 67 -5.68 11.11 -16.92
CA LYS A 67 -6.32 12.36 -16.47
C LYS A 67 -5.85 12.83 -15.08
N GLY A 68 -4.86 12.16 -14.49
CA GLY A 68 -4.38 12.45 -13.15
C GLY A 68 -5.33 11.94 -12.05
N LEU A 69 -4.77 11.63 -10.87
CA LEU A 69 -5.50 11.07 -9.72
C LEU A 69 -6.74 11.88 -9.29
N ALA A 70 -6.75 13.18 -9.56
CA ALA A 70 -7.85 14.09 -9.24
C ALA A 70 -9.09 13.88 -10.12
N ASP A 71 -8.95 13.33 -11.33
CA ASP A 71 -10.08 13.07 -12.23
C ASP A 71 -10.59 11.63 -12.15
N PHE A 72 -9.97 10.80 -11.31
CA PHE A 72 -10.47 9.47 -10.99
C PHE A 72 -11.75 9.61 -10.14
N ASN A 73 -12.89 9.52 -10.80
CA ASN A 73 -14.21 9.56 -10.19
C ASN A 73 -14.65 8.15 -9.80
N PHE A 74 -14.90 7.90 -8.52
CA PHE A 74 -15.39 6.61 -8.02
C PHE A 74 -16.69 6.17 -8.71
N ARG A 75 -17.53 7.11 -9.13
CA ARG A 75 -18.74 6.85 -9.94
C ARG A 75 -18.43 6.22 -11.29
N SER A 76 -17.31 6.61 -11.92
CA SER A 76 -16.83 6.01 -13.17
C SER A 76 -16.45 4.56 -12.94
N VAL A 77 -15.70 4.28 -11.87
CA VAL A 77 -15.31 2.90 -11.51
C VAL A 77 -16.52 2.04 -11.20
N THR A 78 -17.48 2.53 -10.39
CA THR A 78 -18.72 1.79 -10.10
C THR A 78 -19.51 1.50 -11.39
N GLY A 79 -19.58 2.47 -12.31
CA GLY A 79 -20.21 2.29 -13.62
C GLY A 79 -19.52 1.24 -14.48
N LYS A 80 -18.19 1.29 -14.59
CA LYS A 80 -17.40 0.32 -15.37
C LYS A 80 -17.39 -1.07 -14.73
N PHE A 81 -17.39 -1.15 -13.40
CA PHE A 81 -17.55 -2.41 -12.68
C PHE A 81 -18.92 -3.04 -12.95
N ASN A 82 -19.99 -2.26 -13.00
CA ASN A 82 -21.31 -2.77 -13.40
C ASN A 82 -21.31 -3.30 -14.84
N GLN A 83 -20.59 -2.65 -15.76
CA GLN A 83 -20.41 -3.16 -17.13
C GLN A 83 -19.65 -4.49 -17.15
N LEU A 84 -18.61 -4.64 -16.32
CA LEU A 84 -17.90 -5.91 -16.16
C LEU A 84 -18.84 -7.02 -15.66
N VAL A 85 -19.65 -6.74 -14.64
CA VAL A 85 -20.61 -7.73 -14.10
C VAL A 85 -21.68 -8.12 -15.12
N TYR A 86 -22.03 -7.20 -16.03
CA TYR A 86 -22.99 -7.49 -17.11
C TYR A 86 -22.37 -8.33 -18.24
N ASN A 87 -21.13 -8.02 -18.63
CA ASN A 87 -20.47 -8.63 -19.79
C ASN A 87 -19.78 -9.97 -19.48
N TYR A 88 -19.49 -10.24 -18.21
CA TYR A 88 -18.74 -11.42 -17.78
C TYR A 88 -19.49 -12.16 -16.67
N PRO A 89 -19.24 -13.48 -16.48
CA PRO A 89 -19.96 -14.31 -15.51
C PRO A 89 -19.51 -14.05 -14.05
N ILE A 90 -19.41 -12.78 -13.65
CA ILE A 90 -19.00 -12.35 -12.32
C ILE A 90 -20.16 -12.54 -11.35
N ARG A 91 -19.91 -13.25 -10.26
CA ARG A 91 -20.85 -13.44 -9.15
C ARG A 91 -20.31 -12.76 -7.91
N ILE A 92 -21.08 -11.88 -7.28
CA ILE A 92 -20.66 -11.20 -6.06
C ILE A 92 -20.88 -12.13 -4.87
N PRO A 93 -19.83 -12.59 -4.16
CA PRO A 93 -20.00 -13.42 -2.98
C PRO A 93 -20.65 -12.64 -1.83
N GLU A 94 -21.49 -13.30 -1.02
CA GLU A 94 -22.22 -12.68 0.09
C GLU A 94 -21.31 -11.88 1.04
N ARG A 95 -20.13 -12.44 1.37
CA ARG A 95 -19.14 -11.79 2.24
C ARG A 95 -18.66 -10.42 1.75
N PHE A 96 -18.66 -10.20 0.43
CA PHE A 96 -18.30 -8.90 -0.16
C PHE A 96 -19.53 -8.01 -0.36
N SER A 97 -20.73 -8.59 -0.46
CA SER A 97 -21.97 -7.81 -0.65
C SER A 97 -22.22 -6.80 0.46
N LEU A 98 -21.93 -7.16 1.72
CA LEU A 98 -22.07 -6.26 2.87
C LEU A 98 -21.06 -5.11 2.81
N VAL A 99 -19.80 -5.40 2.47
CA VAL A 99 -18.74 -4.40 2.34
C VAL A 99 -19.06 -3.43 1.21
N ILE A 100 -19.40 -3.94 0.02
CA ILE A 100 -19.78 -3.14 -1.14
C ILE A 100 -21.00 -2.27 -0.82
N ARG A 101 -22.04 -2.84 -0.19
CA ARG A 101 -23.24 -2.07 0.20
C ARG A 101 -22.90 -0.97 1.20
N SER A 102 -22.03 -1.24 2.18
CA SER A 102 -21.58 -0.24 3.15
C SER A 102 -20.82 0.91 2.46
N LEU A 103 -19.90 0.59 1.55
CA LEU A 103 -19.14 1.59 0.79
C LEU A 103 -20.04 2.45 -0.10
N LEU A 104 -20.95 1.84 -0.86
CA LEU A 104 -21.91 2.58 -1.70
C LEU A 104 -22.82 3.50 -0.87
N THR A 105 -23.18 3.07 0.35
CA THR A 105 -23.96 3.90 1.28
C THR A 105 -23.14 5.09 1.78
N GLN A 106 -21.89 4.86 2.19
CA GLN A 106 -20.97 5.92 2.63
C GLN A 106 -20.70 6.92 1.50
N GLU A 107 -20.49 6.43 0.28
CA GLU A 107 -20.32 7.26 -0.91
C GLU A 107 -21.56 8.13 -1.17
N GLY A 108 -22.76 7.56 -1.10
CA GLY A 108 -24.00 8.31 -1.26
C GLY A 108 -24.16 9.44 -0.24
N ILE A 109 -23.75 9.22 1.01
CA ILE A 109 -23.72 10.25 2.06
C ILE A 109 -22.71 11.35 1.70
N CYS A 110 -21.49 10.97 1.29
CA CYS A 110 -20.47 11.94 0.88
C CYS A 110 -20.96 12.85 -0.26
N PHE A 111 -21.63 12.30 -1.27
CA PHE A 111 -22.19 13.10 -2.36
C PHE A 111 -23.37 13.97 -1.95
N THR A 112 -24.18 13.52 -0.99
CA THR A 112 -25.27 14.33 -0.45
C THR A 112 -24.72 15.57 0.26
N LEU A 113 -23.57 15.45 0.93
CA LEU A 113 -22.92 16.54 1.65
C LEU A 113 -22.08 17.44 0.71
N LYS A 114 -21.36 16.84 -0.23
CA LYS A 114 -20.49 17.52 -1.18
C LYS A 114 -20.65 16.89 -2.58
N PRO A 115 -21.45 17.48 -3.48
CA PRO A 115 -21.76 16.90 -4.80
C PRO A 115 -20.54 16.69 -5.71
N ASP A 116 -19.50 17.51 -5.53
CA ASP A 116 -18.21 17.45 -6.23
C ASP A 116 -17.15 16.66 -5.43
N PHE A 117 -17.57 15.83 -4.47
CA PHE A 117 -16.64 15.07 -3.65
C PHE A 117 -15.83 14.07 -4.47
N LYS A 118 -14.51 14.17 -4.38
CA LYS A 118 -13.55 13.27 -5.01
C LYS A 118 -12.93 12.37 -3.94
N PHE A 119 -13.45 11.15 -3.81
CA PHE A 119 -13.03 10.21 -2.77
C PHE A 119 -11.51 9.99 -2.72
N LEU A 120 -10.88 9.88 -3.89
CA LEU A 120 -9.45 9.57 -3.98
C LEU A 120 -8.52 10.72 -3.57
N GLU A 121 -8.96 11.97 -3.70
CA GLU A 121 -8.21 13.13 -3.19
C GLU A 121 -8.07 13.10 -1.65
N VAL A 122 -8.93 12.33 -0.98
CA VAL A 122 -8.89 12.10 0.46
C VAL A 122 -8.23 10.77 0.80
N ALA A 123 -8.59 9.71 0.07
CA ALA A 123 -8.14 8.35 0.37
C ALA A 123 -6.64 8.13 0.09
N TYR A 124 -6.12 8.59 -1.06
CA TYR A 124 -4.73 8.31 -1.43
C TYR A 124 -3.71 8.96 -0.49
N PRO A 125 -3.81 10.25 -0.12
CA PRO A 125 -2.92 10.85 0.85
C PRO A 125 -2.92 10.09 2.19
N TYR A 126 -4.08 9.63 2.64
CA TYR A 126 -4.20 8.85 3.87
C TYR A 126 -3.55 7.48 3.76
N VAL A 127 -3.79 6.75 2.66
CA VAL A 127 -3.19 5.44 2.41
C VAL A 127 -1.68 5.55 2.26
N ALA A 128 -1.19 6.56 1.53
CA ALA A 128 0.24 6.82 1.39
C ALA A 128 0.91 7.08 2.74
N LYS A 129 0.31 7.95 3.58
CA LYS A 129 0.78 8.16 4.96
C LYS A 129 0.81 6.83 5.70
N ARG A 130 -0.30 6.09 5.70
CA ARG A 130 -0.41 4.86 6.47
C ARG A 130 0.59 3.78 6.02
N LEU A 131 0.76 3.59 4.71
CA LEU A 131 1.73 2.64 4.17
C LEU A 131 3.17 3.00 4.57
N LEU A 132 3.47 4.31 4.65
CA LEU A 132 4.76 4.83 5.04
C LEU A 132 5.00 4.93 6.55
N THR A 133 4.00 4.87 7.42
CA THR A 133 4.20 5.12 8.87
C THR A 133 3.67 4.01 9.78
N ASP A 134 2.79 3.13 9.30
CA ASP A 134 2.20 2.07 10.12
C ASP A 134 3.21 0.92 10.31
N PRO A 135 3.58 0.57 11.56
CA PRO A 135 4.58 -0.48 11.84
C PRO A 135 4.05 -1.90 11.62
N ASN A 136 2.79 -2.07 11.21
CA ASN A 136 2.21 -3.38 10.95
C ASN A 136 3.04 -4.16 9.90
N PRO A 137 3.57 -5.36 10.23
CA PRO A 137 4.41 -6.16 9.33
C PRO A 137 3.76 -6.42 7.97
N ALA A 138 2.44 -6.64 7.92
CA ALA A 138 1.74 -6.86 6.66
C ALA A 138 1.79 -5.60 5.77
N LEU A 139 1.64 -4.40 6.34
CA LEU A 139 1.76 -3.15 5.59
C LEU A 139 3.20 -2.86 5.16
N ARG A 140 4.20 -3.29 5.95
CA ARG A 140 5.62 -3.22 5.55
C ARG A 140 5.90 -4.06 4.31
N GLU A 141 5.41 -5.29 4.30
CA GLU A 141 5.53 -6.16 3.12
C GLU A 141 4.88 -5.52 1.89
N ARG A 142 3.73 -4.85 2.06
CA ARG A 142 3.07 -4.15 0.96
C ARG A 142 3.80 -2.91 0.48
N LEU A 143 4.41 -2.16 1.39
CA LEU A 143 5.28 -1.05 1.02
C LEU A 143 6.42 -1.56 0.11
N ILE A 144 7.07 -2.68 0.48
CA ILE A 144 8.12 -3.30 -0.34
C ILE A 144 7.54 -3.69 -1.72
N GLN A 145 6.39 -4.38 -1.77
CA GLN A 145 5.78 -4.78 -3.04
C GLN A 145 5.40 -3.60 -3.95
N VAL A 146 5.06 -2.44 -3.37
CA VAL A 146 4.78 -1.21 -4.15
C VAL A 146 6.06 -0.57 -4.66
N LEU A 147 7.12 -0.57 -3.84
CA LEU A 147 8.40 0.06 -4.16
C LEU A 147 9.27 -0.77 -5.12
N PHE A 148 9.05 -2.07 -5.23
CA PHE A 148 9.79 -2.93 -6.15
C PHE A 148 8.87 -3.50 -7.23
N LYS A 149 9.32 -3.44 -8.49
CA LYS A 149 8.67 -4.08 -9.64
C LYS A 149 9.72 -4.86 -10.41
N ASP A 150 9.48 -6.15 -10.67
CA ASP A 150 10.41 -7.04 -11.37
C ASP A 150 11.82 -7.08 -10.75
N GLY A 151 11.90 -6.86 -9.43
CA GLY A 151 13.15 -6.76 -8.68
C GLY A 151 13.90 -5.42 -8.82
N LEU A 152 13.32 -4.45 -9.52
CA LEU A 152 13.85 -3.09 -9.67
C LEU A 152 13.11 -2.11 -8.77
N PHE A 153 13.85 -1.24 -8.10
CA PHE A 153 13.29 -0.23 -7.20
C PHE A 153 12.69 0.93 -8.00
N GLN A 154 11.51 1.38 -7.59
CA GLN A 154 10.71 2.39 -8.28
C GLN A 154 10.80 3.73 -7.55
N TRP A 155 11.85 4.51 -7.82
CA TRP A 155 12.11 5.82 -7.18
C TRP A 155 10.91 6.77 -7.23
N LYS A 156 10.31 6.94 -8.41
CA LYS A 156 9.13 7.79 -8.62
C LYS A 156 7.94 7.38 -7.75
N ARG A 157 7.77 6.08 -7.46
CA ARG A 157 6.69 5.60 -6.58
C ARG A 157 6.94 6.01 -5.14
N LEU A 158 8.18 5.89 -4.66
CA LEU A 158 8.56 6.35 -3.32
C LEU A 158 8.32 7.86 -3.16
N GLU A 159 8.83 8.66 -4.10
CA GLU A 159 8.65 10.11 -4.09
C GLU A 159 7.17 10.50 -4.05
N ASN A 160 6.36 9.90 -4.93
CA ASN A 160 4.92 10.14 -4.98
C ASN A 160 4.23 9.78 -3.66
N LEU A 161 4.59 8.65 -3.03
CA LEU A 161 4.04 8.26 -1.73
C LEU A 161 4.40 9.30 -0.65
N ILE A 162 5.65 9.77 -0.60
CA ILE A 162 6.09 10.75 0.39
C ILE A 162 5.36 12.09 0.18
N VAL A 163 5.23 12.55 -1.06
CA VAL A 163 4.51 13.80 -1.39
C VAL A 163 3.04 13.70 -0.97
N LEU A 164 2.34 12.63 -1.33
CA LEU A 164 0.94 12.41 -0.96
C LEU A 164 0.77 12.31 0.56
N ALA A 165 1.68 11.64 1.26
CA ALA A 165 1.66 11.53 2.71
C ALA A 165 1.87 12.89 3.41
N LYS A 166 2.79 13.72 2.90
CA LYS A 166 3.00 15.09 3.40
C LYS A 166 1.76 15.96 3.18
N GLU A 167 1.11 15.84 2.01
CA GLU A 167 -0.15 16.52 1.74
C GLU A 167 -1.24 16.14 2.74
N ASN A 168 -1.33 14.85 3.12
CA ASN A 168 -2.25 14.39 4.17
C ASN A 168 -1.98 15.08 5.51
N VAL A 169 -0.73 15.08 5.97
CA VAL A 169 -0.32 15.72 7.24
C VAL A 169 -0.64 17.22 7.21
N ALA A 170 -0.36 17.90 6.10
CA ALA A 170 -0.68 19.32 5.93
C ALA A 170 -2.19 19.59 5.99
N LYS A 171 -3.01 18.83 5.25
CA LYS A 171 -4.48 18.93 5.27
C LYS A 171 -5.05 18.64 6.67
N MET A 172 -4.50 17.65 7.37
CA MET A 172 -5.00 17.25 8.68
C MET A 172 -4.59 18.25 9.78
N SER A 173 -3.37 18.77 9.71
CA SER A 173 -2.86 19.79 10.65
C SER A 173 -3.56 21.15 10.53
N SER A 174 -4.06 21.48 9.34
CA SER A 174 -4.79 22.72 9.06
C SER A 174 -6.31 22.61 9.27
N ASN A 175 -6.83 21.42 9.58
CA ASN A 175 -8.27 21.20 9.72
C ASN A 175 -8.79 21.77 11.06
N PRO A 176 -9.65 22.80 11.05
CA PRO A 176 -10.18 23.41 12.28
C PRO A 176 -11.06 22.46 13.10
N ALA A 177 -11.68 21.44 12.48
CA ALA A 177 -12.46 20.43 13.18
C ALA A 177 -11.59 19.49 14.04
N LEU A 178 -10.29 19.37 13.73
CA LEU A 178 -9.33 18.58 14.50
C LEU A 178 -8.57 19.43 15.53
N ALA A 179 -8.68 20.76 15.45
CA ALA A 179 -8.06 21.69 16.40
C ALA A 179 -8.85 21.85 17.72
N VAL A 180 -9.91 21.06 17.93
CA VAL A 180 -10.79 21.16 19.11
C VAL A 180 -10.01 20.86 20.39
N LYS A 181 -9.64 21.93 21.12
CA LYS A 181 -9.17 21.90 22.51
C LYS A 181 -10.32 21.42 23.41
N ASN A 182 -10.48 20.11 23.57
CA ASN A 182 -11.47 19.59 24.50
C ASN A 182 -10.87 19.56 25.91
N LYS A 183 -11.32 20.48 26.77
CA LYS A 183 -10.81 20.68 28.14
C LYS A 183 -11.31 19.65 29.17
N GLN A 184 -12.12 18.65 28.75
CA GLN A 184 -12.82 17.77 29.70
C GLN A 184 -12.89 16.27 29.34
N THR A 185 -12.32 15.79 28.23
CA THR A 185 -12.39 14.35 27.91
C THR A 185 -11.04 13.84 27.40
N GLN A 186 -10.42 12.95 28.17
CA GLN A 186 -9.13 12.33 27.85
C GLN A 186 -9.25 11.36 26.65
N ARG A 187 -9.23 11.90 25.43
CA ARG A 187 -8.66 11.20 24.28
C ARG A 187 -7.65 12.15 23.65
N ASN A 188 -6.38 11.87 23.92
CA ASN A 188 -5.24 12.65 23.47
C ASN A 188 -5.05 12.45 21.96
N TRP A 189 -5.94 13.02 21.14
CA TRP A 189 -5.76 13.08 19.69
C TRP A 189 -4.68 14.13 19.40
N LYS A 190 -3.41 13.71 19.41
CA LYS A 190 -2.31 14.53 18.94
C LYS A 190 -2.32 14.51 17.41
N VAL A 191 -2.71 15.61 16.79
CA VAL A 191 -2.52 15.80 15.35
C VAL A 191 -1.02 16.05 15.13
N GLU A 192 -0.36 15.10 14.49
CA GLU A 192 1.04 15.20 14.11
C GLU A 192 1.24 16.31 13.08
N LYS A 193 2.25 17.14 13.29
CA LYS A 193 2.61 18.23 12.37
C LYS A 193 3.64 17.82 11.32
N LYS A 194 4.24 16.64 11.49
CA LYS A 194 5.27 16.08 10.62
C LYS A 194 4.92 14.62 10.29
N LEU A 195 5.40 14.16 9.14
CA LEU A 195 5.32 12.77 8.74
C LEU A 195 6.41 11.99 9.46
N ASP A 196 6.04 11.16 10.43
CA ASP A 196 7.02 10.33 11.14
C ASP A 196 7.39 9.10 10.31
N LEU A 197 8.57 9.15 9.69
CA LEU A 197 9.11 8.08 8.85
C LEU A 197 10.21 7.27 9.57
N THR A 198 10.47 7.56 10.85
CA THR A 198 11.59 7.02 11.63
C THR A 198 11.61 5.49 11.58
N ASP A 199 10.49 4.86 11.94
CA ASP A 199 10.36 3.40 11.94
C ASP A 199 10.54 2.79 10.55
N THR A 200 10.10 3.50 9.51
CA THR A 200 10.15 3.01 8.12
C THR A 200 11.55 3.07 7.55
N ILE A 201 12.31 4.12 7.86
CA ILE A 201 13.73 4.18 7.51
C ILE A 201 14.53 3.14 8.30
N LYS A 202 14.22 2.97 9.58
CA LYS A 202 14.85 1.95 10.42
C LYS A 202 14.61 0.54 9.86
N ASP A 203 13.37 0.22 9.49
CA ASP A 203 13.01 -1.04 8.85
C ASP A 203 13.72 -1.21 7.51
N GLY A 204 13.76 -0.17 6.67
CA GLY A 204 14.48 -0.18 5.40
C GLY A 204 15.98 -0.42 5.56
N ALA A 205 16.62 0.23 6.56
CA ALA A 205 18.02 0.03 6.88
C ALA A 205 18.30 -1.39 7.38
N ARG A 206 17.42 -1.95 8.22
CA ARG A 206 17.52 -3.34 8.67
C ARG A 206 17.39 -4.31 7.50
N LEU A 207 16.42 -4.11 6.60
CA LEU A 207 16.26 -4.93 5.40
C LEU A 207 17.50 -4.88 4.51
N PHE A 208 18.08 -3.69 4.29
CA PHE A 208 19.32 -3.56 3.51
C PHE A 208 20.50 -4.33 4.14
N LEU A 209 20.56 -4.44 5.47
CA LEU A 209 21.62 -5.18 6.16
C LEU A 209 21.38 -6.69 6.18
N VAL A 210 20.14 -7.12 6.37
CA VAL A 210 19.78 -8.54 6.62
C VAL A 210 19.43 -9.29 5.34
N ASP A 211 18.71 -8.66 4.42
CA ASP A 211 18.14 -9.31 3.24
C ASP A 211 19.08 -9.13 2.04
N GLU A 212 19.74 -10.20 1.64
CA GLU A 212 20.66 -10.18 0.50
C GLU A 212 19.96 -9.90 -0.84
N GLY A 213 18.70 -10.33 -1.00
CA GLY A 213 17.90 -10.09 -2.18
C GLY A 213 17.57 -8.62 -2.33
N ILE A 214 16.94 -8.03 -1.31
CA ILE A 214 16.57 -6.61 -1.26
C ILE A 214 17.83 -5.74 -1.33
N ARG A 215 18.90 -6.08 -0.61
CA ARG A 215 20.18 -5.37 -0.68
C ARG A 215 20.73 -5.33 -2.10
N ARG A 216 20.75 -6.46 -2.81
CA ARG A 216 21.20 -6.51 -4.20
C ARG A 216 20.31 -5.66 -5.10
N GLN A 217 18.99 -5.73 -4.93
CA GLN A 217 18.04 -4.93 -5.71
C GLN A 217 18.20 -3.42 -5.46
N LEU A 218 18.42 -3.01 -4.20
CA LEU A 218 18.70 -1.61 -3.85
C LEU A 218 20.05 -1.15 -4.42
N LEU A 219 21.09 -1.99 -4.37
CA LEU A 219 22.38 -1.68 -4.99
C LEU A 219 22.27 -1.55 -6.50
N LEU A 220 21.49 -2.41 -7.15
CA LEU A 220 21.18 -2.32 -8.58
C LEU A 220 20.40 -1.05 -8.89
N ALA A 221 19.40 -0.70 -8.08
CA ALA A 221 18.64 0.53 -8.24
C ALA A 221 19.47 1.81 -8.08
N LEU A 222 20.58 1.74 -7.35
CA LEU A 222 21.54 2.83 -7.25
C LEU A 222 22.47 2.91 -8.46
N THR A 223 22.57 1.85 -9.28
CA THR A 223 23.61 1.66 -10.31
C THR A 223 23.06 1.27 -11.70
N GLU A 224 21.74 1.31 -11.88
CA GLU A 224 21.07 0.93 -13.13
C GLU A 224 21.55 1.81 -14.31
N ASP A 225 21.67 1.22 -15.50
CA ASP A 225 22.19 1.87 -16.71
C ASP A 225 23.62 2.48 -16.62
N SER A 226 24.48 1.94 -15.76
CA SER A 226 25.87 2.41 -15.58
C SER A 226 25.97 3.87 -15.10
N LYS A 227 24.89 4.41 -14.54
CA LYS A 227 24.85 5.74 -13.92
C LYS A 227 24.39 5.59 -12.47
N LEU A 228 24.96 6.39 -11.60
CA LEU A 228 24.44 6.49 -10.24
C LEU A 228 23.17 7.34 -10.29
N HIS A 229 22.06 6.81 -9.79
CA HIS A 229 20.80 7.53 -9.57
C HIS A 229 20.91 8.53 -8.39
N ILE A 230 21.92 9.41 -8.45
CA ILE A 230 22.20 10.42 -7.42
C ILE A 230 21.11 11.48 -7.42
N GLU A 231 20.52 11.79 -8.58
CA GLU A 231 19.44 12.78 -8.69
C GLU A 231 18.21 12.34 -7.91
N GLU A 232 17.73 11.12 -8.15
CA GLU A 232 16.58 10.54 -7.45
C GLU A 232 16.83 10.40 -5.94
N LEU A 233 18.06 10.04 -5.55
CA LEU A 233 18.43 9.93 -4.15
C LEU A 233 18.44 11.29 -3.45
N VAL A 234 18.93 12.33 -4.14
CA VAL A 234 18.89 13.71 -3.66
C VAL A 234 17.45 14.21 -3.56
N ASP A 235 16.59 13.86 -4.52
CA ASP A 235 15.19 14.27 -4.52
C ASP A 235 14.41 13.62 -3.36
N VAL A 236 14.58 12.31 -3.14
CA VAL A 236 14.03 11.62 -1.97
C VAL A 236 14.58 12.21 -0.68
N TYR A 237 15.90 12.47 -0.59
CA TYR A 237 16.51 13.09 0.58
C TYR A 237 15.88 14.44 0.90
N ARG A 238 15.74 15.33 -0.08
CA ARG A 238 15.11 16.65 0.08
C ARG A 238 13.65 16.55 0.53
N LEU A 239 12.92 15.53 0.08
CA LEU A 239 11.54 15.33 0.50
C LEU A 239 11.43 14.96 1.99
N VAL A 240 12.45 14.32 2.54
CA VAL A 240 12.45 13.68 3.86
C VAL A 240 13.29 14.41 4.90
N GLU A 241 14.27 15.22 4.52
CA GLU A 241 15.21 15.93 5.41
C GLU A 241 14.51 16.68 6.55
N ASP A 242 13.41 17.40 6.26
CA ASP A 242 12.67 18.15 7.27
C ASP A 242 11.78 17.30 8.18
N GLN A 243 11.57 16.03 7.82
CA GLN A 243 10.67 15.10 8.49
C GLN A 243 11.38 14.22 9.52
N ILE A 244 12.68 13.99 9.38
CA ILE A 244 13.43 13.00 10.18
C ILE A 244 14.71 13.60 10.76
N ASP A 245 15.03 13.22 11.98
CA ASP A 245 16.33 13.49 12.59
C ASP A 245 17.32 12.36 12.23
N ILE A 246 18.01 12.50 11.11
CA ILE A 246 18.94 11.48 10.56
C ILE A 246 19.98 10.99 11.59
N PRO A 247 20.60 11.87 12.41
CA PRO A 247 21.52 11.43 13.46
C PRO A 247 20.91 10.47 14.48
N SER A 248 19.67 10.69 14.94
CA SER A 248 19.06 9.79 15.92
C SER A 248 18.70 8.45 15.31
N VAL A 249 18.18 8.43 14.07
CA VAL A 249 17.93 7.19 13.32
C VAL A 249 19.23 6.38 13.14
N ALA A 250 20.33 7.03 12.74
CA ALA A 250 21.60 6.36 12.56
C ALA A 250 22.13 5.72 13.87
N VAL A 251 22.04 6.45 14.98
CA VAL A 251 22.43 5.92 16.30
C VAL A 251 21.56 4.74 16.71
N GLU A 252 20.26 4.78 16.42
CA GLU A 252 19.34 3.71 16.78
C GLU A 252 19.55 2.44 15.94
N VAL A 253 19.77 2.58 14.64
CA VAL A 253 20.14 1.46 13.75
C VAL A 253 21.45 0.82 14.21
N VAL A 254 22.45 1.62 14.61
CA VAL A 254 23.73 1.10 15.15
C VAL A 254 23.53 0.39 16.49
N ARG A 255 22.64 0.89 17.36
CA ARG A 255 22.30 0.22 18.62
C ARG A 255 21.61 -1.11 18.42
N ASP A 256 20.79 -1.23 17.39
CA ASP A 256 20.09 -2.46 17.04
C ASP A 256 20.96 -3.43 16.20
N PHE A 257 22.17 -3.00 15.81
CA PHE A 257 23.13 -3.81 15.06
C PHE A 257 23.45 -5.18 15.70
N PRO A 258 23.62 -5.33 17.03
CA PRO A 258 23.86 -6.64 17.64
C PRO A 258 22.68 -7.61 17.49
N THR A 259 21.44 -7.11 17.57
CA THR A 259 20.22 -7.89 17.30
C THR A 259 20.14 -8.28 15.84
N VAL A 260 20.46 -7.37 14.92
CA VAL A 260 20.54 -7.62 13.49
C VAL A 260 21.60 -8.69 13.16
N ALA A 261 22.79 -8.60 13.76
CA ALA A 261 23.85 -9.57 13.61
C ALA A 261 23.45 -10.95 14.15
N ARG A 262 22.70 -11.00 15.26
CA ARG A 262 22.15 -12.25 15.79
C ARG A 262 21.14 -12.87 14.82
N ASP A 263 20.21 -12.10 14.29
CA ASP A 263 19.20 -12.60 13.34
C ASP A 263 19.85 -13.12 12.05
N LEU A 264 20.89 -12.43 11.56
CA LEU A 264 21.72 -12.89 10.44
C LEU A 264 22.44 -14.21 10.72
N LEU A 265 23.00 -14.37 11.93
CA LEU A 265 23.64 -15.62 12.32
C LEU A 265 22.64 -16.77 12.45
N LEU A 266 21.43 -16.48 12.95
CA LEU A 266 20.35 -17.46 13.06
C LEU A 266 19.83 -17.87 11.67
N SER A 267 19.61 -16.93 10.76
CA SER A 267 19.17 -17.24 9.38
C SER A 267 20.22 -18.01 8.60
N TRP A 268 21.51 -17.69 8.79
CA TRP A 268 22.63 -18.46 8.21
C TRP A 268 22.72 -19.87 8.80
N SER A 269 22.52 -20.01 10.11
CA SER A 269 22.46 -21.33 10.75
C SER A 269 21.29 -22.17 10.24
N GLU A 270 20.10 -21.59 10.08
CA GLU A 270 18.93 -22.29 9.57
C GLU A 270 19.10 -22.71 8.11
N SER A 271 19.66 -21.85 7.26
CA SER A 271 19.87 -22.18 5.84
C SER A 271 20.88 -23.33 5.67
N VAL A 272 22.00 -23.29 6.39
CA VAL A 272 23.02 -24.37 6.37
C VAL A 272 22.49 -25.70 6.93
N LEU A 273 21.54 -25.65 7.87
CA LEU A 273 20.92 -26.85 8.43
C LEU A 273 19.78 -27.42 7.57
N SER A 274 19.13 -26.59 6.74
CA SER A 274 18.06 -27.01 5.83
C SER A 274 18.56 -27.69 4.54
N ASP A 275 19.85 -27.55 4.23
CA ASP A 275 20.50 -28.07 3.00
C ASP A 275 21.15 -29.46 3.22
N ARG A 276 20.66 -30.24 4.20
CA ARG A 276 21.12 -31.58 4.59
C ARG A 276 19.97 -32.56 4.71
#